data_AF-A0AAU9XWE6-F1
#
_entry.id   AF-A0AAU9XWE6-F1
#
_cell.length_a   1.000
_cell.length_b   1.000
_cell.length_c   1.000
_cell.angle_alpha   90.00
_cell.angle_beta   90.00
_cell.angle_gamma   90.00
#
_symmetry.space_group_name_H-M   'P 1'
#
loop_
_entity.id
_entity.type
_entity.pdbx_description
1 polymer ?
#
loop_
_entity_poly.entity_id
_entity_poly.type
_entity_poly.pdbx_seq_one_letter_code
_entity_poly.pdbx_strand_id
1 'polypeptide(L)'
;MDWQAIINPCYDNMDWGKVKAGWEKPNRTNASTSEIIFQDIRPAGEYSKIFIQSKTSDNITKVIGGDFWRVYVRGSANIAATLFDHNNGTYEALFLIMEPGIYQLLIYLDYSLCDGFRDPPRDWFIKGNAQGKFQREGLLGPLDDYLVQPLQSGRPLEINVTKEETNLSLGDKLHSLESCSSTCNKLWDGFGRWRNDKWRPYLEESYNWSPPANYSSSGTLWVYGDSLGVRLYHSISSRALCRKLYFKCKNSYSWLYPIINEQQSRTKKDNLDFRAEEVLKAIRSVLNTTELQQPSSVLLLNLGLHYPVSVNFYNFPEGHRTSNKFVERDAS
;
A
#
# COMPACT_ATOMS: atom_id res chain seq x y z
N MET A 1 1.75 -4.18 10.87
CA MET A 1 2.01 -5.02 9.69
C MET A 1 3.37 -5.66 9.87
N ASP A 2 3.43 -6.99 9.95
CA ASP A 2 4.69 -7.73 10.03
C ASP A 2 5.29 -7.88 8.63
N TRP A 3 6.03 -6.84 8.21
CA TRP A 3 6.67 -6.84 6.89
C TRP A 3 7.73 -7.94 6.76
N GLN A 4 8.34 -8.40 7.88
CA GLN A 4 9.35 -9.45 7.85
C GLN A 4 8.71 -10.77 7.45
N ALA A 5 7.54 -11.10 8.00
CA ALA A 5 6.77 -12.26 7.58
C ALA A 5 6.38 -12.20 6.09
N ILE A 6 5.97 -11.03 5.59
CA ILE A 6 5.59 -10.84 4.17
C ILE A 6 6.76 -11.10 3.23
N ILE A 7 7.96 -10.61 3.54
CA ILE A 7 9.13 -10.78 2.67
C ILE A 7 9.86 -12.12 2.87
N ASN A 8 9.55 -12.85 3.95
CA ASN A 8 10.27 -14.05 4.34
C ASN A 8 10.37 -15.11 3.24
N PRO A 9 9.36 -15.36 2.38
CA PRO A 9 9.49 -16.30 1.26
C PRO A 9 10.55 -15.90 0.22
N CYS A 10 10.93 -14.62 0.21
CA CYS A 10 11.70 -13.99 -0.85
C CYS A 10 13.03 -13.39 -0.39
N TYR A 11 13.34 -13.39 0.91
CA TYR A 11 14.41 -12.57 1.50
C TYR A 11 15.80 -12.76 0.86
N ASP A 12 16.12 -13.97 0.38
CA ASP A 12 17.39 -14.31 -0.26
C ASP A 12 17.33 -14.34 -1.80
N ASN A 13 16.21 -13.87 -2.39
CA ASN A 13 15.92 -13.94 -3.82
C ASN A 13 15.32 -12.63 -4.38
N MET A 14 15.71 -11.47 -3.83
CA MET A 14 15.25 -10.15 -4.30
C MET A 14 16.26 -9.45 -5.24
N ASP A 15 17.52 -9.87 -5.26
CA ASP A 15 18.56 -9.24 -6.08
C ASP A 15 18.22 -9.28 -7.58
N TRP A 16 18.26 -8.13 -8.27
CA TRP A 16 18.05 -8.08 -9.73
C TRP A 16 18.98 -9.01 -10.49
N GLY A 17 18.42 -9.80 -11.41
CA GLY A 17 19.17 -10.67 -12.32
C GLY A 17 19.76 -11.93 -11.66
N LYS A 18 19.57 -12.11 -10.34
CA LYS A 18 19.88 -13.37 -9.67
C LYS A 18 18.58 -14.14 -9.45
N VAL A 19 18.62 -15.41 -9.82
CA VAL A 19 17.49 -16.32 -9.62
C VAL A 19 18.02 -17.56 -8.93
N LYS A 20 17.47 -17.86 -7.75
CA LYS A 20 17.77 -19.08 -7.01
C LYS A 20 17.27 -20.31 -7.78
N ALA A 21 17.98 -21.43 -7.62
CA ALA A 21 17.53 -22.70 -8.18
C ALA A 21 16.12 -23.07 -7.68
N GLY A 22 15.20 -23.35 -8.58
CA GLY A 22 13.78 -23.58 -8.30
C GLY A 22 12.86 -22.36 -8.51
N TRP A 23 13.43 -21.15 -8.67
CA TRP A 23 12.71 -19.90 -8.91
C TRP A 23 12.83 -19.42 -10.37
N GLU A 24 13.15 -20.32 -11.28
CA GLU A 24 13.26 -20.03 -12.71
C GLU A 24 11.88 -19.87 -13.37
N LYS A 25 11.85 -19.17 -14.51
CA LYS A 25 10.62 -18.89 -15.27
C LYS A 25 9.71 -20.10 -15.51
N PRO A 26 10.21 -21.32 -15.83
CA PRO A 26 9.35 -22.50 -15.98
C PRO A 26 8.55 -22.87 -14.72
N ASN A 27 9.02 -22.48 -13.53
CA ASN A 27 8.36 -22.73 -12.25
C ASN A 27 7.36 -21.61 -11.87
N ARG A 28 7.13 -20.63 -12.76
CA ARG A 28 6.15 -19.57 -12.55
C ARG A 28 4.77 -20.17 -12.36
N THR A 29 4.02 -19.57 -11.45
CA THR A 29 2.62 -19.86 -11.23
C THR A 29 1.84 -19.43 -12.46
N ASN A 30 0.91 -20.28 -12.87
CA ASN A 30 -0.07 -19.98 -13.89
C ASN A 30 -1.44 -19.89 -13.22
N ALA A 31 -2.09 -18.73 -13.33
CA ALA A 31 -3.35 -18.52 -12.65
C ALA A 31 -4.50 -19.40 -13.20
N SER A 32 -4.42 -19.83 -14.46
CA SER A 32 -5.44 -20.67 -15.09
C SER A 32 -5.41 -22.12 -14.60
N THR A 33 -4.25 -22.64 -14.18
CA THR A 33 -4.11 -24.01 -13.62
C THR A 33 -4.25 -24.03 -12.10
N SER A 34 -4.02 -22.90 -11.44
CA SER A 34 -4.19 -22.73 -10.00
C SER A 34 -5.68 -22.80 -9.59
N GLU A 35 -5.95 -23.11 -8.33
CA GLU A 35 -7.31 -23.36 -7.85
C GLU A 35 -7.57 -22.91 -6.41
N ILE A 36 -8.84 -22.75 -6.06
CA ILE A 36 -9.28 -22.61 -4.66
C ILE A 36 -9.44 -24.01 -4.09
N ILE A 37 -8.66 -24.34 -3.06
CA ILE A 37 -8.68 -25.67 -2.42
C ILE A 37 -9.56 -25.70 -1.16
N PHE A 38 -9.88 -24.54 -0.59
CA PHE A 38 -10.73 -24.43 0.58
C PHE A 38 -11.44 -23.08 0.61
N GLN A 39 -12.68 -23.08 1.09
CA GLN A 39 -13.48 -21.87 1.33
C GLN A 39 -14.24 -22.02 2.65
N ASP A 40 -14.19 -20.96 3.46
CA ASP A 40 -14.98 -20.81 4.69
C ASP A 40 -15.64 -19.43 4.64
N ILE A 41 -16.86 -19.41 4.13
CA ILE A 41 -17.66 -18.19 3.98
C ILE A 41 -18.58 -18.10 5.18
N ARG A 42 -18.30 -17.12 6.04
CA ARG A 42 -19.04 -16.85 7.27
C ARG A 42 -20.16 -15.84 7.03
N PRO A 43 -21.15 -15.78 7.94
CA PRO A 43 -22.14 -14.71 7.95
C PRO A 43 -21.51 -13.31 7.99
N ALA A 44 -22.30 -12.31 7.62
CA ALA A 44 -21.88 -10.91 7.72
C ALA A 44 -21.43 -10.57 9.17
N GLY A 45 -20.36 -9.80 9.31
CA GLY A 45 -19.79 -9.45 10.63
C GLY A 45 -18.77 -10.46 11.17
N GLU A 46 -18.44 -11.50 10.39
CA GLU A 46 -17.41 -12.49 10.70
C GLU A 46 -16.37 -12.59 9.58
N TYR A 47 -15.14 -12.98 9.95
CA TYR A 47 -14.07 -13.17 8.98
C TYR A 47 -14.32 -14.42 8.14
N SER A 48 -14.38 -14.22 6.83
CA SER A 48 -14.40 -15.28 5.83
C SER A 48 -13.00 -15.47 5.26
N LYS A 49 -12.71 -16.67 4.76
CA LYS A 49 -11.43 -16.98 4.14
C LYS A 49 -11.53 -17.97 2.99
N ILE A 50 -10.57 -17.87 2.07
CA ILE A 50 -10.33 -18.86 1.03
C ILE A 50 -8.85 -19.23 0.97
N PHE A 51 -8.54 -20.42 0.49
CA PHE A 51 -7.16 -20.86 0.25
C PHE A 51 -6.95 -21.11 -1.24
N ILE A 52 -5.92 -20.50 -1.80
CA ILE A 52 -5.50 -20.64 -3.18
C ILE A 52 -4.28 -21.55 -3.21
N GLN A 53 -4.34 -22.61 -4.02
CA GLN A 53 -3.19 -23.45 -4.34
C GLN A 53 -2.59 -22.98 -5.67
N SER A 54 -1.33 -22.53 -5.61
CA SER A 54 -0.58 -22.16 -6.80
C SER A 54 -0.05 -23.37 -7.53
N LYS A 55 -0.16 -23.35 -8.87
CA LYS A 55 0.36 -24.39 -9.76
C LYS A 55 1.12 -23.78 -10.94
N THR A 56 2.06 -24.53 -11.49
CA THR A 56 2.76 -24.15 -12.73
C THR A 56 1.85 -24.32 -13.95
N SER A 57 2.31 -23.88 -15.13
CA SER A 57 1.62 -24.13 -16.40
C SER A 57 1.39 -25.61 -16.70
N ASP A 58 2.28 -26.47 -16.21
CA ASP A 58 2.20 -27.93 -16.37
C ASP A 58 1.31 -28.58 -15.29
N ASN A 59 0.52 -27.77 -14.58
CA ASN A 59 -0.38 -28.20 -13.51
C ASN A 59 0.35 -28.87 -12.33
N ILE A 60 1.62 -28.54 -12.12
CA ILE A 60 2.41 -29.04 -10.99
C ILE A 60 2.15 -28.15 -9.78
N THR A 61 1.74 -28.77 -8.67
CA THR A 61 1.52 -28.10 -7.38
C THR A 61 2.82 -27.50 -6.85
N LYS A 62 2.80 -26.21 -6.54
CA LYS A 62 3.94 -25.53 -5.91
C LYS A 62 4.04 -25.89 -4.44
N VAL A 63 5.28 -25.93 -3.96
CA VAL A 63 5.66 -26.24 -2.57
C VAL A 63 6.46 -25.10 -1.93
N ILE A 64 6.46 -23.92 -2.56
CA ILE A 64 7.20 -22.72 -2.17
C ILE A 64 6.28 -21.49 -2.27
N GLY A 65 6.57 -20.46 -1.50
CA GLY A 65 5.88 -19.16 -1.57
C GLY A 65 6.41 -18.22 -2.67
N GLY A 66 6.11 -16.94 -2.51
CA GLY A 66 6.59 -15.83 -3.33
C GLY A 66 5.66 -15.38 -4.45
N ASP A 67 4.46 -15.91 -4.54
CA ASP A 67 3.46 -15.45 -5.51
C ASP A 67 2.58 -14.34 -4.92
N PHE A 68 2.19 -13.40 -5.77
CA PHE A 68 1.43 -12.22 -5.37
C PHE A 68 0.01 -12.35 -5.88
N TRP A 69 -0.79 -13.02 -5.07
CA TRP A 69 -2.22 -13.06 -5.28
C TRP A 69 -2.89 -11.78 -4.81
N ARG A 70 -3.95 -11.40 -5.51
CA ARG A 70 -4.79 -10.26 -5.17
C ARG A 70 -6.23 -10.68 -5.29
N VAL A 71 -6.99 -10.50 -4.21
CA VAL A 71 -8.39 -10.91 -4.12
C VAL A 71 -9.27 -9.71 -3.80
N TYR A 72 -10.20 -9.42 -4.70
CA TYR A 72 -11.26 -8.43 -4.49
C TYR A 72 -12.60 -9.13 -4.33
N VAL A 73 -13.38 -8.66 -3.35
CA VAL A 73 -14.75 -9.11 -3.10
C VAL A 73 -15.68 -7.97 -3.48
N ARG A 74 -16.52 -8.16 -4.49
CA ARG A 74 -17.41 -7.12 -5.05
C ARG A 74 -18.86 -7.52 -4.96
N GLY A 75 -19.67 -6.66 -4.36
CA GLY A 75 -21.12 -6.86 -4.24
C GLY A 75 -21.78 -5.58 -3.72
N SER A 76 -22.61 -5.70 -2.69
CA SER A 76 -23.21 -4.54 -2.01
C SER A 76 -22.18 -3.65 -1.29
N ALA A 77 -21.00 -4.21 -0.99
CA ALA A 77 -19.79 -3.51 -0.61
C ALA A 77 -18.59 -3.99 -1.45
N ASN A 78 -17.55 -3.18 -1.54
CA ASN A 78 -16.28 -3.54 -2.18
C ASN A 78 -15.17 -3.65 -1.15
N ILE A 79 -14.52 -4.81 -1.10
CA ILE A 79 -13.52 -5.18 -0.10
C ILE A 79 -12.29 -5.76 -0.81
N ALA A 80 -11.10 -5.45 -0.32
CA ALA A 80 -9.87 -6.14 -0.69
C ALA A 80 -9.49 -7.09 0.45
N ALA A 81 -9.16 -8.34 0.12
CA ALA A 81 -8.73 -9.30 1.12
C ALA A 81 -7.28 -9.05 1.55
N THR A 82 -6.96 -9.44 2.78
CA THR A 82 -5.58 -9.57 3.25
C THR A 82 -5.06 -10.94 2.84
N LEU A 83 -3.88 -10.99 2.22
CA LEU A 83 -3.27 -12.22 1.75
C LEU A 83 -2.14 -12.66 2.67
N PHE A 84 -2.10 -13.96 2.97
CA PHE A 84 -1.04 -14.61 3.75
C PHE A 84 -0.42 -15.72 2.91
N ASP A 85 0.89 -15.64 2.69
CA ASP A 85 1.68 -16.69 2.05
C ASP A 85 2.15 -17.69 3.12
N HIS A 86 1.75 -18.95 2.99
CA HIS A 86 2.16 -20.02 3.92
C HIS A 86 3.52 -20.64 3.57
N ASN A 87 4.19 -20.12 2.54
CA ASN A 87 5.49 -20.57 2.04
C ASN A 87 5.54 -22.05 1.65
N ASN A 88 4.40 -22.59 1.19
CA ASN A 88 4.25 -23.97 0.77
C ASN A 88 3.43 -24.09 -0.53
N GLY A 89 3.29 -22.98 -1.27
CA GLY A 89 2.46 -22.86 -2.48
C GLY A 89 0.99 -22.56 -2.21
N THR A 90 0.56 -22.51 -0.95
CA THR A 90 -0.79 -22.11 -0.56
C THR A 90 -0.84 -20.69 -0.01
N TYR A 91 -1.94 -20.00 -0.29
CA TYR A 91 -2.17 -18.60 0.11
C TYR A 91 -3.56 -18.46 0.72
N GLU A 92 -3.64 -17.91 1.92
CA GLU A 92 -4.91 -17.60 2.58
C GLU A 92 -5.32 -16.15 2.26
N ALA A 93 -6.52 -15.98 1.71
CA ALA A 93 -7.14 -14.67 1.56
C ALA A 93 -8.22 -14.50 2.62
N LEU A 94 -8.00 -13.58 3.56
CA LEU A 94 -8.88 -13.27 4.69
C LEU A 94 -9.61 -11.95 4.44
N PHE A 95 -10.93 -11.93 4.63
CA PHE A 95 -11.75 -10.73 4.40
C PHE A 95 -12.96 -10.67 5.34
N LEU A 96 -13.40 -9.45 5.65
CA LEU A 96 -14.55 -9.17 6.53
C LEU A 96 -15.66 -8.49 5.72
N ILE A 97 -16.82 -9.15 5.61
CA ILE A 97 -17.98 -8.63 4.91
C ILE A 97 -19.03 -8.25 5.95
N MET A 98 -19.56 -7.02 5.89
CA MET A 98 -20.56 -6.54 6.86
C MET A 98 -21.98 -6.51 6.30
N GLU A 99 -22.13 -6.53 4.98
CA GLU A 99 -23.43 -6.53 4.33
C GLU A 99 -23.73 -7.94 3.79
N PRO A 100 -24.86 -8.57 4.17
CA PRO A 100 -25.27 -9.83 3.57
C PRO A 100 -25.58 -9.63 2.08
N GLY A 101 -25.41 -10.69 1.29
CA GLY A 101 -25.70 -10.67 -0.14
C GLY A 101 -24.78 -11.58 -0.95
N ILE A 102 -24.98 -11.53 -2.27
CA ILE A 102 -24.14 -12.23 -3.24
C ILE A 102 -22.96 -11.33 -3.59
N TYR A 103 -21.76 -11.89 -3.54
CA TYR A 103 -20.52 -11.22 -3.90
C TYR A 103 -19.77 -12.02 -4.95
N GLN A 104 -19.14 -11.31 -5.88
CA GLN A 104 -18.19 -11.85 -6.83
C GLN A 104 -16.77 -11.76 -6.27
N LEU A 105 -16.03 -12.86 -6.34
CA LEU A 105 -14.60 -12.90 -6.08
C LEU A 105 -13.84 -12.66 -7.38
N LEU A 106 -12.99 -11.64 -7.40
CA LEU A 106 -12.06 -11.35 -8.48
C LEU A 106 -10.64 -11.62 -7.99
N ILE A 107 -10.03 -12.68 -8.50
CA ILE A 107 -8.72 -13.17 -8.05
C ILE A 107 -7.72 -13.04 -9.19
N TYR A 108 -6.60 -12.37 -8.94
CA TYR A 108 -5.53 -12.13 -9.90
C TYR A 108 -4.18 -12.53 -9.33
N LEU A 109 -3.33 -13.09 -10.18
CA LEU A 109 -1.90 -13.26 -9.94
C LEU A 109 -1.18 -12.06 -10.55
N ASP A 110 -0.66 -11.17 -9.72
CA ASP A 110 0.08 -9.99 -10.17
C ASP A 110 1.55 -10.31 -10.47
N TYR A 111 2.17 -11.17 -9.65
CA TYR A 111 3.57 -11.62 -9.80
C TYR A 111 3.72 -13.07 -9.33
N SER A 112 4.79 -13.75 -9.76
CA SER A 112 5.14 -15.10 -9.30
C SER A 112 6.61 -15.19 -8.88
N LEU A 113 6.98 -16.16 -8.04
CA LEU A 113 8.38 -16.48 -7.70
C LEU A 113 9.19 -15.28 -7.17
N CYS A 114 8.58 -14.45 -6.34
CA CYS A 114 9.17 -13.24 -5.75
C CYS A 114 9.43 -12.11 -6.74
N ASP A 115 8.97 -12.21 -7.99
CA ASP A 115 9.20 -11.19 -9.02
C ASP A 115 8.65 -9.81 -8.60
N GLY A 116 7.63 -9.76 -7.74
CA GLY A 116 7.05 -8.53 -7.19
C GLY A 116 7.89 -7.85 -6.08
N PHE A 117 8.90 -8.53 -5.52
CA PHE A 117 9.82 -7.98 -4.51
C PHE A 117 11.24 -7.77 -5.04
N ARG A 118 11.47 -7.88 -6.36
CA ARG A 118 12.81 -7.68 -6.91
C ARG A 118 13.28 -6.25 -6.67
N ASP A 119 14.44 -6.13 -6.05
CA ASP A 119 15.15 -4.87 -5.93
C ASP A 119 15.64 -4.42 -7.31
N PRO A 120 15.65 -3.11 -7.59
CA PRO A 120 16.29 -2.61 -8.81
C PRO A 120 17.80 -2.93 -8.80
N PRO A 121 18.48 -2.94 -9.97
CA PRO A 121 19.93 -3.04 -10.02
C PRO A 121 20.60 -2.01 -9.12
N ARG A 122 21.75 -2.35 -8.51
CA ARG A 122 22.47 -1.45 -7.59
C ARG A 122 22.82 -0.09 -8.20
N ASP A 123 23.06 -0.04 -9.51
CA ASP A 123 23.39 1.18 -10.27
C ASP A 123 22.17 1.80 -10.98
N TRP A 124 20.95 1.36 -10.65
CA TRP A 124 19.72 1.80 -11.30
C TRP A 124 19.49 3.31 -11.21
N PHE A 125 19.79 3.88 -10.04
CA PHE A 125 19.68 5.32 -9.82
C PHE A 125 20.65 6.10 -10.71
N ILE A 126 21.93 5.69 -10.71
CA ILE A 126 23.02 6.28 -11.52
C ILE A 126 22.71 6.22 -13.02
N LYS A 127 22.08 5.14 -13.47
CA LYS A 127 21.68 4.95 -14.88
C LYS A 127 20.57 5.90 -15.34
N GLY A 128 19.87 6.52 -14.40
CA GLY A 128 18.87 7.54 -14.68
C GLY A 128 19.49 8.93 -14.88
N ASN A 129 18.66 9.93 -14.66
CA ASN A 129 19.05 11.33 -14.54
C ASN A 129 19.31 11.68 -13.06
N ALA A 130 19.55 12.96 -12.73
CA ALA A 130 19.83 13.41 -11.36
C ALA A 130 18.69 13.16 -10.34
N GLN A 131 17.56 12.60 -10.77
CA GLN A 131 16.42 12.22 -9.95
C GLN A 131 16.23 10.69 -9.92
N GLY A 132 17.14 9.91 -10.51
CA GLY A 132 17.01 8.46 -10.66
C GLY A 132 15.92 8.06 -11.65
N LYS A 133 15.61 8.89 -12.64
CA LYS A 133 14.53 8.65 -13.62
C LYS A 133 15.03 8.65 -15.05
N PHE A 134 14.19 8.22 -15.98
CA PHE A 134 14.45 8.24 -17.42
C PHE A 134 15.67 7.38 -17.83
N GLN A 135 15.77 6.21 -17.20
CA GLN A 135 16.65 5.13 -17.64
C GLN A 135 16.34 4.79 -19.10
N ARG A 136 17.37 4.38 -19.84
CA ARG A 136 17.20 3.97 -21.25
C ARG A 136 16.28 2.75 -21.33
N GLU A 137 15.42 2.74 -22.33
CA GLU A 137 14.57 1.60 -22.63
C GLU A 137 15.41 0.35 -22.91
N GLY A 138 14.91 -0.81 -22.47
CA GLY A 138 15.59 -2.11 -22.65
C GLY A 138 16.76 -2.35 -21.69
N LEU A 139 17.11 -1.42 -20.80
CA LEU A 139 18.24 -1.58 -19.88
C LEU A 139 18.11 -2.77 -18.93
N LEU A 140 16.88 -3.17 -18.61
CA LEU A 140 16.56 -4.33 -17.78
C LEU A 140 16.27 -5.60 -18.58
N GLY A 141 16.32 -5.54 -19.92
CA GLY A 141 15.84 -6.60 -20.79
C GLY A 141 14.31 -6.70 -20.80
N PRO A 142 13.75 -7.86 -21.17
CA PRO A 142 12.31 -8.09 -21.19
C PRO A 142 11.71 -7.99 -19.78
N LEU A 143 10.68 -7.15 -19.64
CA LEU A 143 9.93 -6.96 -18.39
C LEU A 143 8.61 -7.75 -18.48
N ASP A 144 8.67 -9.04 -18.16
CA ASP A 144 7.51 -9.96 -18.17
C ASP A 144 7.12 -10.46 -16.77
N ASP A 145 7.55 -9.71 -15.75
CA ASP A 145 7.37 -10.05 -14.33
C ASP A 145 5.95 -9.71 -13.82
N TYR A 146 5.31 -8.66 -14.37
CA TYR A 146 3.94 -8.26 -14.03
C TYR A 146 2.92 -9.00 -14.90
N LEU A 147 2.14 -9.89 -14.29
CA LEU A 147 1.33 -10.89 -14.99
C LEU A 147 -0.15 -10.49 -15.14
N VAL A 148 -0.78 -10.03 -14.06
CA VAL A 148 -2.22 -9.73 -13.97
C VAL A 148 -3.10 -10.86 -14.55
N GLN A 149 -2.75 -12.10 -14.23
CA GLN A 149 -3.48 -13.25 -14.75
C GLN A 149 -4.69 -13.54 -13.87
N PRO A 150 -5.92 -13.58 -14.41
CA PRO A 150 -7.08 -13.94 -13.62
C PRO A 150 -7.07 -15.45 -13.29
N LEU A 151 -7.44 -15.80 -12.06
CA LEU A 151 -7.58 -17.18 -11.63
C LEU A 151 -8.58 -17.92 -12.54
N GLN A 152 -8.24 -19.14 -12.95
CA GLN A 152 -9.08 -20.00 -13.81
C GLN A 152 -9.62 -19.25 -15.04
N SER A 153 -8.78 -18.44 -15.68
CA SER A 153 -9.11 -17.65 -16.87
C SER A 153 -10.28 -16.68 -16.66
N GLY A 154 -10.47 -16.19 -15.43
CA GLY A 154 -11.51 -15.21 -15.09
C GLY A 154 -12.90 -15.82 -14.94
N ARG A 155 -13.00 -17.14 -14.70
CA ARG A 155 -14.26 -17.78 -14.38
C ARG A 155 -14.95 -17.04 -13.22
N PRO A 156 -16.23 -16.66 -13.34
CA PRO A 156 -16.95 -16.03 -12.25
C PRO A 156 -17.02 -16.96 -11.03
N LEU A 157 -16.62 -16.43 -9.88
CA LEU A 157 -16.72 -17.09 -8.58
C LEU A 157 -17.64 -16.24 -7.71
N GLU A 158 -18.76 -16.82 -7.30
CA GLU A 158 -19.73 -16.15 -6.43
C GLU A 158 -19.76 -16.80 -5.06
N ILE A 159 -19.87 -15.95 -4.03
CA ILE A 159 -20.11 -16.37 -2.65
C ILE A 159 -21.41 -15.74 -2.16
N ASN A 160 -22.12 -16.48 -1.32
CA ASN A 160 -23.33 -16.01 -0.67
C ASN A 160 -23.04 -15.76 0.81
N VAL A 161 -23.17 -14.52 1.25
CA VAL A 161 -22.96 -14.10 2.63
C VAL A 161 -24.31 -13.94 3.30
N THR A 162 -24.57 -14.78 4.30
CA THR A 162 -25.80 -14.75 5.08
C THR A 162 -25.81 -13.60 6.08
N LYS A 163 -26.99 -13.31 6.64
CA LYS A 163 -27.12 -12.32 7.72
C LYS A 163 -26.41 -12.82 8.97
N GLU A 164 -25.91 -11.88 9.76
CA GLU A 164 -25.28 -12.17 11.05
C GLU A 164 -26.22 -13.02 11.94
N GLU A 165 -25.69 -14.11 12.49
CA GLU A 165 -26.45 -15.02 13.35
C GLU A 165 -26.47 -14.55 14.82
N THR A 166 -25.58 -13.62 15.20
CA THR A 166 -25.41 -13.14 16.56
C THR A 166 -25.64 -11.63 16.67
N ASN A 167 -26.31 -11.16 17.73
CA ASN A 167 -26.51 -9.73 17.99
C ASN A 167 -25.28 -9.03 18.62
N LEU A 168 -24.10 -9.65 18.56
CA LEU A 168 -22.88 -9.09 19.16
C LEU A 168 -22.31 -8.03 18.23
N SER A 169 -22.14 -6.79 18.70
CA SER A 169 -21.56 -5.75 17.86
C SER A 169 -20.10 -6.11 17.53
N LEU A 170 -19.62 -5.65 16.36
CA LEU A 170 -18.22 -5.83 16.00
C LEU A 170 -17.28 -5.21 17.06
N GLY A 171 -17.72 -4.11 17.70
CA GLY A 171 -17.02 -3.50 18.84
C GLY A 171 -16.86 -4.47 20.01
N ASP A 172 -17.92 -5.18 20.38
CA ASP A 172 -17.87 -6.20 21.45
C ASP A 172 -16.92 -7.35 21.10
N LYS A 173 -16.89 -7.78 19.84
CA LYS A 173 -15.94 -8.79 19.34
C LYS A 173 -14.49 -8.28 19.43
N LEU A 174 -14.23 -7.02 19.10
CA LEU A 174 -12.89 -6.42 19.14
C LEU A 174 -12.41 -6.09 20.56
N HIS A 175 -13.29 -5.68 21.48
CA HIS A 175 -12.94 -5.42 22.88
C HIS A 175 -12.43 -6.67 23.63
N SER A 176 -12.74 -7.86 23.12
CA SER A 176 -12.21 -9.12 23.65
C SER A 176 -10.79 -9.48 23.18
N LEU A 177 -10.25 -8.74 22.21
CA LEU A 177 -8.86 -8.90 21.76
C LEU A 177 -7.95 -8.07 22.68
N GLU A 178 -6.80 -8.64 23.06
CA GLU A 178 -5.81 -7.92 23.87
C GLU A 178 -5.45 -6.58 23.23
N SER A 179 -5.49 -5.51 24.02
CA SER A 179 -5.11 -4.17 23.55
C SER A 179 -3.68 -4.21 23.04
N CYS A 180 -3.44 -3.75 21.81
CA CYS A 180 -2.09 -3.51 21.31
C CYS A 180 -1.32 -2.68 22.35
N SER A 181 -0.09 -3.07 22.67
CA SER A 181 0.79 -2.39 23.64
C SER A 181 1.20 -0.97 23.22
N SER A 182 0.82 -0.57 22.01
CA SER A 182 1.08 0.74 21.42
C SER A 182 -0.14 1.64 21.61
N THR A 183 0.06 2.86 22.09
CA THR A 183 -0.97 3.91 22.13
C THR A 183 -1.32 4.36 20.72
N CYS A 184 -2.21 3.65 20.05
CA CYS A 184 -2.69 3.96 18.69
C CYS A 184 -3.67 5.15 18.64
N ASN A 185 -3.71 5.98 19.69
CA ASN A 185 -4.67 7.08 19.91
C ASN A 185 -4.64 8.17 18.83
N LYS A 186 -3.68 8.11 17.89
CA LYS A 186 -3.49 9.06 16.80
C LYS A 186 -3.46 8.41 15.41
N LEU A 187 -3.66 7.09 15.32
CA LEU A 187 -3.79 6.38 14.04
C LEU A 187 -5.26 6.18 13.72
N TRP A 188 -5.73 6.84 12.66
CA TRP A 188 -6.95 6.40 12.00
C TRP A 188 -6.63 5.08 11.31
N ASP A 189 -7.38 4.05 11.67
CA ASP A 189 -7.03 2.67 11.32
C ASP A 189 -7.25 2.36 9.83
N GLY A 190 -8.00 3.24 9.13
CA GLY A 190 -8.35 3.07 7.73
C GLY A 190 -9.10 1.75 7.47
N PHE A 191 -9.67 1.14 8.50
CA PHE A 191 -10.36 -0.15 8.41
C PHE A 191 -11.84 0.08 8.11
N GLY A 192 -12.25 -0.34 6.93
CA GLY A 192 -13.60 -0.17 6.45
C GLY A 192 -13.76 -0.71 5.04
N ARG A 193 -14.83 -0.26 4.40
CA ARG A 193 -15.22 -0.71 3.07
C ARG A 193 -15.91 0.40 2.30
N TRP A 194 -15.85 0.30 0.98
CA TRP A 194 -16.58 1.21 0.11
C TRP A 194 -17.98 0.67 -0.15
N ARG A 195 -18.98 1.50 0.10
CA ARG A 195 -20.39 1.22 -0.19
C ARG A 195 -21.02 2.46 -0.80
N ASN A 196 -21.53 2.33 -2.03
CA ASN A 196 -22.14 3.43 -2.79
C ASN A 196 -21.24 4.69 -2.82
N ASP A 197 -19.97 4.52 -3.18
CA ASP A 197 -18.95 5.58 -3.24
C ASP A 197 -18.72 6.35 -1.92
N LYS A 198 -19.14 5.77 -0.80
CA LYS A 198 -18.89 6.29 0.54
C LYS A 198 -18.06 5.28 1.32
N TRP A 199 -16.96 5.76 1.89
CA TRP A 199 -16.19 5.00 2.87
C TRP A 199 -17.02 4.77 4.13
N ARG A 200 -17.11 3.50 4.56
CA ARG A 200 -17.81 3.08 5.79
C ARG A 200 -16.80 2.37 6.69
N PRO A 201 -16.47 2.93 7.86
CA PRO A 201 -15.60 2.23 8.81
C PRO A 201 -16.28 0.94 9.29
N TYR A 202 -15.47 -0.04 9.72
CA TYR A 202 -16.00 -1.28 10.30
C TYR A 202 -16.55 -1.05 11.71
N LEU A 203 -15.84 -0.27 12.51
CA LEU A 203 -16.32 0.19 13.81
C LEU A 203 -17.16 1.45 13.61
N GLU A 204 -18.39 1.45 14.15
CA GLU A 204 -19.20 2.66 14.27
C GLU A 204 -18.61 3.56 15.33
N GLU A 205 -17.50 4.21 15.00
CA GLU A 205 -17.01 5.30 15.81
C GLU A 205 -17.92 6.51 15.58
N SER A 206 -18.43 7.10 16.66
CA SER A 206 -19.25 8.30 16.61
C SER A 206 -18.40 9.51 16.23
N TYR A 207 -17.89 9.54 15.00
CA TYR A 207 -17.29 10.73 14.42
C TYR A 207 -18.39 11.61 13.84
N ASN A 208 -19.31 12.05 14.71
CA ASN A 208 -19.96 13.34 14.49
C ASN A 208 -18.92 14.43 14.74
N TRP A 209 -17.84 14.40 13.96
CA TRP A 209 -16.83 15.41 13.95
C TRP A 209 -17.37 16.55 13.10
N SER A 210 -17.93 17.53 13.79
CA SER A 210 -18.11 18.86 13.26
C SER A 210 -17.12 19.79 13.96
N PRO A 211 -16.50 20.74 13.24
CA PRO A 211 -15.81 21.82 13.92
C PRO A 211 -16.76 22.49 14.93
N PRO A 212 -16.26 22.94 16.10
CA PRO A 212 -17.05 23.72 17.05
C PRO A 212 -17.78 24.88 16.36
N ALA A 213 -18.94 25.30 16.90
CA ALA A 213 -19.81 26.32 16.29
C ALA A 213 -19.11 27.67 15.96
N ASN A 214 -17.95 27.94 16.58
CA ASN A 214 -17.12 29.14 16.36
C ASN A 214 -15.68 28.79 15.95
N TYR A 215 -15.47 27.64 15.32
CA TYR A 215 -14.14 27.24 14.87
C TYR A 215 -13.60 28.24 13.84
N SER A 216 -12.43 28.81 14.15
CA SER A 216 -11.68 29.63 13.21
C SER A 216 -10.58 28.79 12.58
N SER A 217 -10.43 28.88 11.26
CA SER A 217 -9.38 28.20 10.52
C SER A 217 -8.01 28.49 11.15
N SER A 218 -7.22 27.47 11.41
CA SER A 218 -5.93 27.61 12.10
C SER A 218 -4.86 26.72 11.45
N GLY A 219 -3.59 27.11 11.58
CA GLY A 219 -2.47 26.34 11.08
C GLY A 219 -2.42 26.21 9.56
N THR A 220 -1.53 25.32 9.12
CA THR A 220 -1.24 25.06 7.71
C THR A 220 -1.32 23.57 7.43
N LEU A 221 -2.09 23.19 6.40
CA LEU A 221 -1.95 21.88 5.78
C LEU A 221 -0.94 21.96 4.64
N TRP A 222 0.14 21.21 4.74
CA TRP A 222 1.17 21.16 3.71
C TRP A 222 1.22 19.79 3.07
N VAL A 223 0.97 19.70 1.76
CA VAL A 223 1.07 18.45 1.01
C VAL A 223 2.45 18.36 0.36
N TYR A 224 3.31 17.48 0.87
CA TYR A 224 4.63 17.23 0.30
C TYR A 224 4.59 15.94 -0.51
N GLY A 225 4.97 15.98 -1.80
CA GLY A 225 5.13 14.74 -2.55
C GLY A 225 5.13 14.92 -4.06
N ASP A 226 4.84 13.83 -4.74
CA ASP A 226 4.85 13.75 -6.21
C ASP A 226 3.59 14.32 -6.87
N SER A 227 3.41 13.98 -8.14
CA SER A 227 2.25 14.42 -8.94
C SER A 227 0.90 14.04 -8.32
N LEU A 228 0.81 12.94 -7.56
CA LEU A 228 -0.41 12.57 -6.84
C LEU A 228 -0.63 13.48 -5.63
N GLY A 229 0.44 13.87 -4.94
CA GLY A 229 0.38 14.88 -3.87
C GLY A 229 -0.10 16.23 -4.40
N VAL A 230 0.43 16.66 -5.54
CA VAL A 230 -0.01 17.90 -6.22
C VAL A 230 -1.49 17.81 -6.62
N ARG A 231 -1.93 16.69 -7.20
CA ARG A 231 -3.35 16.47 -7.54
C ARG A 231 -4.25 16.48 -6.31
N LEU A 232 -3.82 15.86 -5.21
CA LEU A 232 -4.52 15.89 -3.94
C LEU A 232 -4.67 17.33 -3.45
N TYR A 233 -3.56 18.08 -3.39
CA TYR A 233 -3.54 19.49 -3.02
C TYR A 233 -4.55 20.31 -3.84
N HIS A 234 -4.53 20.18 -5.16
CA HIS A 234 -5.49 20.88 -6.03
C HIS A 234 -6.94 20.46 -5.72
N SER A 235 -7.20 19.17 -5.54
CA SER A 235 -8.52 18.64 -5.20
C SER A 235 -9.06 19.19 -3.88
N ILE A 236 -8.21 19.32 -2.86
CA ILE A 236 -8.62 19.80 -1.52
C ILE A 236 -8.64 21.32 -1.40
N SER A 237 -7.93 22.04 -2.27
CA SER A 237 -7.79 23.51 -2.21
C SER A 237 -9.14 24.26 -2.23
N SER A 238 -10.14 23.71 -2.93
CA SER A 238 -11.50 24.25 -3.03
C SER A 238 -12.49 23.66 -2.02
N ARG A 239 -12.05 22.70 -1.19
CA ARG A 239 -12.92 21.95 -0.26
C ARG A 239 -12.77 22.45 1.18
N ALA A 240 -13.67 21.98 2.05
CA ALA A 240 -13.72 22.39 3.45
C ALA A 240 -12.38 22.24 4.19
N LEU A 241 -11.56 21.25 3.82
CA LEU A 241 -10.23 21.04 4.39
C LEU A 241 -9.35 22.30 4.27
N CYS A 242 -9.26 22.92 3.09
CA CYS A 242 -8.47 24.13 2.88
C CYS A 242 -9.25 25.44 2.97
N ARG A 243 -10.58 25.39 2.88
CA ARG A 243 -11.44 26.58 2.89
C ARG A 243 -12.02 26.89 4.28
N LYS A 244 -12.01 25.93 5.20
CA LYS A 244 -12.64 26.06 6.52
C LYS A 244 -11.74 25.57 7.67
N LEU A 245 -11.04 24.45 7.50
CA LEU A 245 -10.26 23.84 8.59
C LEU A 245 -8.90 24.54 8.76
N TYR A 246 -8.09 24.56 7.73
CA TYR A 246 -6.76 25.18 7.79
C TYR A 246 -6.78 26.62 7.31
N PHE A 247 -5.99 27.48 7.96
CA PHE A 247 -5.83 28.87 7.53
C PHE A 247 -5.05 28.95 6.21
N LYS A 248 -4.06 28.07 6.03
CA LYS A 248 -3.29 27.96 4.78
C LYS A 248 -3.26 26.51 4.30
N CYS A 249 -3.27 26.35 2.98
CA CYS A 249 -2.88 25.11 2.33
C CYS A 249 -1.72 25.37 1.38
N LYS A 250 -0.67 24.56 1.48
CA LYS A 250 0.53 24.65 0.65
C LYS A 250 0.88 23.28 0.08
N ASN A 251 1.75 23.26 -0.92
CA ASN A 251 2.34 22.03 -1.41
C ASN A 251 3.83 22.20 -1.74
N SER A 252 4.55 21.09 -1.67
CA SER A 252 5.91 20.95 -2.20
C SER A 252 5.92 19.81 -3.20
N TYR A 253 6.41 20.07 -4.41
CA TYR A 253 6.54 19.06 -5.44
C TYR A 253 7.93 18.43 -5.41
N SER A 254 7.98 17.11 -5.30
CA SER A 254 9.20 16.33 -5.35
C SER A 254 8.97 15.07 -6.16
N TRP A 255 9.99 14.61 -6.89
CA TRP A 255 10.03 13.20 -7.29
C TRP A 255 10.67 12.43 -6.16
N LEU A 256 11.98 12.23 -6.24
CA LEU A 256 12.79 11.81 -5.10
C LEU A 256 13.39 13.03 -4.39
N TYR A 257 13.92 13.96 -5.18
CA TYR A 257 14.38 15.26 -4.70
C TYR A 257 13.37 16.37 -5.06
N PRO A 258 13.45 17.53 -4.40
CA PRO A 258 12.61 18.67 -4.72
C PRO A 258 12.69 19.09 -6.19
N ILE A 259 11.55 19.41 -6.79
CA ILE A 259 11.43 19.86 -8.17
C ILE A 259 11.02 21.34 -8.16
N ILE A 260 11.95 22.20 -8.57
CA ILE A 260 11.69 23.64 -8.77
C ILE A 260 11.30 23.90 -10.23
N ASN A 261 12.04 23.31 -11.17
CA ASN A 261 11.75 23.39 -12.60
C ASN A 261 11.77 21.97 -13.19
N GLU A 262 10.62 21.50 -13.64
CA GLU A 262 10.49 20.13 -14.13
C GLU A 262 11.31 19.88 -15.41
N GLN A 263 11.33 20.83 -16.35
CA GLN A 263 12.07 20.68 -17.61
C GLN A 263 13.57 20.55 -17.37
N GLN A 264 14.11 21.36 -16.46
CA GLN A 264 15.50 21.24 -16.03
C GLN A 264 15.76 19.92 -15.30
N SER A 265 14.88 19.53 -14.37
CA SER A 265 15.00 18.27 -13.64
C SER A 265 14.90 17.02 -14.52
N ARG A 266 14.21 17.08 -15.66
CA ARG A 266 14.18 16.00 -16.66
C ARG A 266 15.52 15.81 -17.36
N THR A 267 16.21 16.91 -17.67
CA THR A 267 17.42 16.91 -18.52
C THR A 267 18.71 16.86 -17.72
N LYS A 268 18.69 17.32 -16.46
CA LYS A 268 19.86 17.29 -15.57
C LYS A 268 20.28 15.85 -15.29
N LYS A 269 21.52 15.54 -15.63
CA LYS A 269 22.17 14.26 -15.34
C LYS A 269 23.35 14.49 -14.41
N ASP A 270 23.62 13.51 -13.58
CA ASP A 270 24.86 13.34 -12.85
C ASP A 270 25.16 11.84 -12.77
N ASN A 271 26.32 11.49 -12.24
CA ASN A 271 26.70 10.10 -11.99
C ASN A 271 26.67 9.81 -10.48
N LEU A 272 25.73 10.44 -9.76
CA LEU A 272 25.60 10.28 -8.32
C LEU A 272 24.53 9.22 -8.02
N ASP A 273 24.78 8.44 -6.98
CA ASP A 273 23.79 7.50 -6.46
C ASP A 273 22.79 8.21 -5.53
N PHE A 274 21.78 7.47 -5.08
CA PHE A 274 20.79 7.95 -4.14
C PHE A 274 21.43 8.45 -2.82
N ARG A 275 20.99 9.63 -2.40
CA ARG A 275 21.39 10.30 -1.15
C ARG A 275 20.16 10.59 -0.28
N ALA A 276 19.92 9.74 0.71
CA ALA A 276 18.81 9.89 1.66
C ALA A 276 18.85 11.25 2.40
N GLU A 277 20.05 11.74 2.71
CA GLU A 277 20.24 13.02 3.41
C GLU A 277 19.65 14.22 2.65
N GLU A 278 19.63 14.20 1.33
CA GLU A 278 19.03 15.28 0.54
C GLU A 278 17.50 15.27 0.65
N VAL A 279 16.89 14.09 0.69
CA VAL A 279 15.44 13.92 0.92
C VAL A 279 15.09 14.40 2.33
N LEU A 280 15.84 13.96 3.34
CA LEU A 280 15.62 14.35 4.73
C LEU A 280 15.82 15.86 4.93
N LYS A 281 16.85 16.45 4.32
CA LYS A 281 17.08 17.89 4.35
C LYS A 281 15.92 18.66 3.72
N ALA A 282 15.37 18.18 2.60
CA ALA A 282 14.22 18.80 1.96
C ALA A 282 12.97 18.76 2.85
N ILE A 283 12.66 17.61 3.44
CA ILE A 283 11.52 17.47 4.36
C ILE A 283 11.71 18.37 5.59
N ARG A 284 12.90 18.35 6.21
CA ARG A 284 13.23 19.24 7.34
C ARG A 284 13.10 20.72 6.98
N SER A 285 13.49 21.11 5.76
CA SER A 285 13.36 22.51 5.33
C SER A 285 11.91 22.99 5.29
N VAL A 286 10.97 22.08 5.00
CA VAL A 286 9.53 22.35 5.01
C VAL A 286 9.01 22.37 6.46
N LEU A 287 9.36 21.36 7.26
CA LEU A 287 8.98 21.30 8.69
C LEU A 287 9.42 22.53 9.48
N ASN A 288 10.63 23.05 9.20
CA ASN A 288 11.20 24.21 9.89
C ASN A 288 10.61 25.56 9.43
N THR A 289 9.64 25.56 8.52
CA THR A 289 8.94 26.81 8.14
C THR A 289 8.09 27.32 9.30
N THR A 290 8.00 28.64 9.44
CA THR A 290 7.17 29.27 10.49
C THR A 290 5.71 28.82 10.46
N GLU A 291 5.21 28.42 9.29
CA GLU A 291 3.88 27.89 9.09
C GLU A 291 3.68 26.50 9.69
N LEU A 292 4.63 25.58 9.49
CA LEU A 292 4.52 24.21 10.00
C LEU A 292 4.94 24.07 11.47
N GLN A 293 5.64 25.06 12.03
CA GLN A 293 5.93 25.14 13.46
C GLN A 293 4.71 25.54 14.31
N GLN A 294 3.56 25.85 13.70
CA GLN A 294 2.33 26.13 14.45
C GLN A 294 1.70 24.81 14.95
N PRO A 295 1.19 24.73 16.20
CA PRO A 295 0.64 23.50 16.77
C PRO A 295 -0.54 22.88 16.00
N SER A 296 -1.27 23.71 15.25
CA SER A 296 -2.42 23.32 14.44
C SER A 296 -2.06 22.98 13.00
N SER A 297 -0.77 22.93 12.65
CA SER A 297 -0.30 22.62 11.31
C SER A 297 -0.04 21.12 11.12
N VAL A 298 -0.21 20.65 9.88
CA VAL A 298 -0.06 19.24 9.52
C VAL A 298 0.72 19.14 8.22
N LEU A 299 1.73 18.26 8.21
CA LEU A 299 2.41 17.81 7.00
C LEU A 299 1.78 16.49 6.54
N LEU A 300 1.22 16.49 5.33
CA LEU A 300 0.88 15.25 4.63
C LEU A 300 2.06 14.88 3.74
N LEU A 301 2.76 13.82 4.14
CA LEU A 301 3.93 13.31 3.43
C LEU A 301 3.52 12.18 2.47
N ASN A 302 3.59 12.45 1.17
CA ASN A 302 3.39 11.48 0.11
C ASN A 302 4.73 11.12 -0.55
N LEU A 303 5.39 10.09 -0.01
CA LEU A 303 6.53 9.43 -0.65
C LEU A 303 6.01 8.33 -1.60
N GLY A 304 5.34 8.78 -2.66
CA GLY A 304 4.73 7.93 -3.68
C GLY A 304 5.76 7.22 -4.57
N LEU A 305 5.31 6.66 -5.69
CA LEU A 305 6.02 5.75 -6.60
C LEU A 305 7.52 6.04 -6.79
N HIS A 306 7.92 7.31 -6.86
CA HIS A 306 9.32 7.70 -7.10
C HIS A 306 10.28 7.28 -5.99
N TYR A 307 9.81 7.14 -4.75
CA TYR A 307 10.61 6.64 -3.65
C TYR A 307 10.84 5.12 -3.76
N PRO A 308 9.82 4.24 -3.74
CA PRO A 308 10.01 2.79 -3.78
C PRO A 308 10.66 2.27 -5.07
N VAL A 309 10.58 2.97 -6.21
CA VAL A 309 11.28 2.55 -7.44
C VAL A 309 12.77 2.92 -7.47
N SER A 310 13.20 3.81 -6.58
CA SER A 310 14.56 4.37 -6.58
C SER A 310 15.43 3.85 -5.44
N VAL A 311 14.82 3.21 -4.43
CA VAL A 311 15.52 2.66 -3.27
C VAL A 311 15.21 1.18 -3.14
N ASN A 312 16.20 0.40 -2.73
CA ASN A 312 15.98 -1.01 -2.41
C ASN A 312 15.11 -1.15 -1.14
N PHE A 313 14.55 -2.35 -0.94
CA PHE A 313 13.67 -2.62 0.17
C PHE A 313 14.35 -2.40 1.54
N TYR A 314 15.65 -2.63 1.67
CA TYR A 314 16.38 -2.43 2.94
C TYR A 314 16.57 -0.96 3.34
N ASN A 315 16.72 -0.07 2.35
CA ASN A 315 16.85 1.38 2.57
C ASN A 315 15.49 2.07 2.73
N PHE A 316 14.39 1.41 2.30
CA PHE A 316 13.03 1.92 2.43
C PHE A 316 12.60 2.15 3.90
N PRO A 317 12.82 1.21 4.85
CA PRO A 317 12.59 1.41 6.27
C PRO A 317 13.41 2.51 6.91
N GLU A 318 14.60 2.87 6.40
CA GLU A 318 15.38 3.97 7.01
C GLU A 318 14.70 5.33 6.79
N GLY A 319 14.09 5.54 5.62
CA GLY A 319 13.26 6.72 5.34
C GLY A 319 11.97 6.76 6.17
N HIS A 320 11.32 5.61 6.39
CA HIS A 320 10.10 5.52 7.20
C HIS A 320 10.34 5.51 8.72
N ARG A 321 11.41 4.85 9.21
CA ARG A 321 11.78 4.85 10.64
C ARG A 321 12.26 6.22 11.08
N THR A 322 12.93 6.97 10.21
CA THR A 322 13.25 8.36 10.51
C THR A 322 11.99 9.23 10.51
N SER A 323 11.08 9.10 9.54
CA SER A 323 9.82 9.85 9.56
C SER A 323 8.97 9.58 10.81
N ASN A 324 8.89 8.33 11.28
CA ASN A 324 8.17 7.99 12.51
C ASN A 324 8.87 8.49 13.79
N LYS A 325 10.22 8.49 13.82
CA LYS A 325 10.97 9.13 14.93
C LYS A 325 10.76 10.65 15.00
N PHE A 326 10.44 11.30 13.89
CA PHE A 326 10.10 12.73 13.88
C PHE A 326 8.69 13.01 14.43
N VAL A 327 7.73 12.10 14.24
CA VAL A 327 6.39 12.21 14.86
C VAL A 327 6.46 12.04 16.38
N GLU A 328 7.38 11.22 16.89
CA GLU A 328 7.55 11.03 18.34
C GLU A 328 8.38 12.12 19.02
N ARG A 329 9.39 12.71 18.36
CA ARG A 329 10.25 13.74 18.97
C ARG A 329 9.56 15.08 19.18
N ASP A 330 8.52 15.40 18.41
CA ASP A 330 7.76 16.65 18.56
C ASP A 330 6.52 16.48 19.47
N ALA A 331 6.36 15.32 20.12
CA ALA A 331 5.26 15.01 21.03
C ALA A 331 5.69 14.83 22.51
N SER A 332 6.93 15.20 22.86
CA SER A 332 7.46 15.18 24.24
C SER A 332 7.68 16.58 24.80
#